data_AF-A0A497KJX1-F1
#
_entry.id   AF-A0A497KJX1-F1
#
_cell.length_a   1.000
_cell.length_b   1.000
_cell.length_c   1.000
_cell.angle_alpha   90.00
_cell.angle_beta   90.00
_cell.angle_gamma   90.00
#
_symmetry.space_group_name_H-M   'P 1'
#
loop_
_entity.id
_entity.type
_entity.pdbx_description
1 polymer ?
#
loop_
_entity_poly.entity_id
_entity_poly.type
_entity_poly.pdbx_seq_one_letter_code
_entity_poly.pdbx_strand_id
1 'polypeptide(L)'
;MPILIISNPADGTSQRVEIEDAQLRNLVGTRIGQTIDGSIAGLQGYKLKLTGGTDKDGIPMRPDVHGSAKSHIVLSGGVGYKPKNHGELKRKVVRGNTVST
;
A
#
# COMPACT_ATOMS: atom_id res chain seq x y z
N MET A 1 3.70 14.12 -7.65
CA MET A 1 2.25 13.93 -7.49
C MET A 1 1.97 12.48 -7.13
N PRO A 2 1.85 12.19 -5.82
CA PRO A 2 1.39 10.90 -5.33
C PRO A 2 -0.05 10.64 -5.78
N ILE A 3 -0.35 9.37 -6.07
CA ILE A 3 -1.68 8.93 -6.52
C ILE A 3 -2.29 8.09 -5.40
N LEU A 4 -3.52 8.44 -5.01
CA LEU A 4 -4.32 7.66 -4.08
C LEU A 4 -5.48 7.00 -4.85
N ILE A 5 -5.64 5.69 -4.66
CA ILE A 5 -6.77 4.94 -5.23
C ILE A 5 -7.75 4.65 -4.09
N ILE A 6 -8.98 5.15 -4.23
CA ILE A 6 -10.04 4.98 -3.25
C ILE A 6 -11.07 4.04 -3.85
N SER A 7 -11.24 2.89 -3.22
CA SER A 7 -12.22 1.88 -3.65
C SER A 7 -13.39 1.86 -2.69
N ASN A 8 -14.62 1.92 -3.21
CA ASN A 8 -15.83 1.66 -2.45
C ASN A 8 -16.27 0.20 -2.64
N PRO A 9 -16.18 -0.67 -1.61
CA PRO A 9 -16.60 -2.06 -1.71
C PRO A 9 -18.10 -2.24 -1.95
N ALA A 10 -18.95 -1.28 -1.54
CA ALA A 10 -20.40 -1.40 -1.69
C ALA A 10 -20.83 -1.23 -3.15
N ASP A 11 -20.25 -0.25 -3.84
CA ASP A 11 -20.57 0.07 -5.23
C ASP A 11 -19.65 -0.68 -6.22
N GLY A 12 -18.55 -1.26 -5.75
CA GLY A 12 -17.51 -1.87 -6.59
C GLY A 12 -16.73 -0.85 -7.43
N THR A 13 -16.84 0.44 -7.12
CA THR A 13 -16.18 1.52 -7.87
C THR A 13 -14.83 1.87 -7.27
N SER A 14 -13.91 2.33 -8.12
CA SER A 14 -12.62 2.87 -7.70
C SER A 14 -12.38 4.24 -8.33
N GLN A 15 -11.99 5.20 -7.52
CA GLN A 15 -11.65 6.55 -7.95
C GLN A 15 -10.16 6.81 -7.76
N ARG A 16 -9.56 7.45 -8.75
CA ARG A 16 -8.17 7.93 -8.70
C ARG A 16 -8.19 9.37 -8.25
N VAL A 17 -7.51 9.65 -7.14
CA VAL A 17 -7.34 11.01 -6.61
C VAL A 17 -5.85 11.35 -6.64
N GLU A 18 -5.52 12.46 -7.26
CA GLU A 18 -4.16 13.01 -7.23
C GLU A 18 -4.06 13.93 -6.01
N ILE A 19 -3.08 13.65 -5.16
CA ILE A 19 -2.89 14.36 -3.89
C ILE A 19 -1.60 15.17 -3.92
N GLU A 20 -1.58 16.24 -3.13
CA GLU A 20 -0.39 17.08 -2.96
C GLU A 20 0.63 16.42 -2.01
N ASP A 21 1.91 16.78 -2.16
CA ASP A 21 2.97 16.26 -1.30
C ASP A 21 2.78 16.64 0.19
N ALA A 22 2.07 17.74 0.47
CA ALA A 22 1.70 18.13 1.82
C ALA A 22 0.73 17.15 2.48
N GLN A 23 -0.26 16.67 1.73
CA GLN A 23 -1.25 15.68 2.19
C GLN A 23 -0.61 14.31 2.40
N LEU A 24 0.39 13.95 1.58
CA LEU A 24 1.14 12.71 1.74
C LEU A 24 1.87 12.64 3.09
N ARG A 25 2.38 13.77 3.62
CA ARG A 25 3.07 13.81 4.91
C ARG A 25 2.21 13.32 6.06
N ASN A 26 0.89 13.51 5.99
CA ASN A 26 -0.06 13.04 7.00
C ASN A 26 -0.23 11.51 6.97
N LEU A 27 0.11 10.86 5.84
CA LEU A 27 0.07 9.41 5.68
C LEU A 27 1.37 8.74 6.09
N VAL A 28 2.48 9.49 6.18
CA VAL A 28 3.78 8.95 6.56
C VAL A 28 3.72 8.40 7.99
N GLY A 29 4.22 7.18 8.19
CA GLY A 29 4.18 6.48 9.48
C GLY A 29 2.92 5.65 9.71
N THR A 30 1.89 5.79 8.88
CA THR A 30 0.72 4.91 8.92
C THR A 30 1.07 3.51 8.42
N ARG A 31 0.40 2.50 8.98
CA ARG A 31 0.60 1.10 8.62
C ARG A 31 -0.54 0.56 7.78
N ILE A 32 -0.25 -0.39 6.89
CA ILE A 32 -1.29 -1.16 6.20
C ILE A 32 -2.22 -1.81 7.23
N GLY A 33 -3.51 -1.65 7.02
CA GLY A 33 -4.57 -2.11 7.91
C GLY A 33 -5.12 -1.02 8.83
N GLN A 34 -4.41 0.11 8.99
CA GLN A 34 -4.90 1.23 9.80
C GLN A 34 -5.96 2.06 9.07
N THR A 35 -6.79 2.72 9.88
CA THR A 35 -7.82 3.64 9.43
C THR A 35 -7.31 5.07 9.53
N ILE A 36 -7.48 5.82 8.46
CA ILE A 36 -7.11 7.23 8.31
C ILE A 36 -8.37 8.06 8.00
N ASP A 37 -8.29 9.36 8.26
CA ASP A 37 -9.35 10.29 7.91
C ASP A 37 -9.39 10.54 6.39
N GLY A 38 -10.58 10.46 5.79
CA GLY A 38 -10.83 10.69 4.37
C GLY A 38 -10.69 12.15 3.94
N SER A 39 -10.60 13.08 4.89
CA SER A 39 -10.30 14.50 4.64
C SER A 39 -9.04 14.71 3.79
N ILE A 40 -8.06 13.79 3.87
CA ILE A 40 -6.81 13.82 3.09
C ILE A 40 -7.08 13.75 1.57
N ALA A 41 -8.17 13.12 1.16
CA ALA A 41 -8.54 12.93 -0.23
C ALA A 41 -9.81 13.69 -0.63
N GLY A 42 -10.21 14.70 0.15
CA GLY A 42 -11.42 15.49 -0.10
C GLY A 42 -12.73 14.78 0.29
N LEU A 43 -12.66 13.60 0.92
CA LEU A 43 -13.83 12.85 1.40
C LEU A 43 -14.07 13.15 2.88
N GLN A 44 -14.54 14.36 3.18
CA GLN A 44 -14.85 14.76 4.55
C GLN A 44 -15.92 13.86 5.17
N GLY A 45 -15.69 13.40 6.41
CA GLY A 45 -16.61 12.54 7.16
C GLY A 45 -16.47 11.03 6.87
N TYR A 46 -15.62 10.64 5.93
CA TYR A 46 -15.34 9.23 5.66
C TYR A 46 -14.06 8.76 6.36
N LYS A 47 -14.05 7.48 6.74
CA LYS A 47 -12.86 6.81 7.24
C LYS A 47 -12.34 5.87 6.17
N LEU A 48 -11.08 6.04 5.77
CA LEU A 48 -10.44 5.19 4.77
C LEU A 48 -9.54 4.16 5.47
N LYS A 49 -9.46 2.95 4.93
CA LYS A 49 -8.53 1.93 5.41
C LYS A 49 -7.39 1.80 4.41
N LEU A 50 -6.15 1.90 4.90
CA LEU A 50 -4.99 1.65 4.05
C LEU A 50 -4.87 0.15 3.78
N THR A 51 -5.12 -0.29 2.54
CA THR A 51 -5.09 -1.71 2.17
C THR A 51 -3.74 -2.14 1.59
N GLY A 52 -2.99 -1.20 1.03
CA GLY A 52 -1.69 -1.47 0.42
C GLY A 52 -1.10 -0.24 -0.25
N GLY A 53 -0.04 -0.45 -1.01
CA GLY A 53 0.64 0.60 -1.74
C GLY A 53 1.75 0.03 -2.62
N THR A 54 2.23 0.85 -3.53
CA THR A 54 3.32 0.52 -4.44
C THR A 54 4.33 1.64 -4.44
N ASP A 55 5.60 1.27 -4.44
CA ASP A 55 6.70 2.21 -4.58
C ASP A 55 6.81 2.77 -6.01
N LYS A 56 7.60 3.83 -6.20
CA LYS A 56 7.98 4.39 -7.51
C LYS A 56 8.53 3.33 -8.47
N ASP A 57 9.29 2.36 -7.94
CA ASP A 57 9.89 1.28 -8.73
C ASP A 57 8.92 0.11 -9.02
N GLY A 58 7.64 0.24 -8.66
CA GLY A 58 6.65 -0.84 -8.82
C GLY A 58 6.75 -1.93 -7.75
N ILE A 59 7.52 -1.71 -6.68
CA ILE A 59 7.68 -2.67 -5.59
C ILE A 59 6.44 -2.60 -4.68
N PRO A 60 5.72 -3.72 -4.49
CA PRO A 60 4.54 -3.72 -3.64
C PRO A 60 4.91 -3.69 -2.15
N MET A 61 4.08 -3.01 -1.37
CA MET A 61 4.13 -3.08 0.09
C MET A 61 3.49 -4.38 0.57
N ARG A 62 4.09 -5.02 1.58
CA ARG A 62 3.59 -6.25 2.17
C ARG A 62 3.23 -6.03 3.64
N PRO A 63 2.02 -6.41 4.09
CA PRO A 63 1.54 -6.10 5.45
C PRO A 63 2.32 -6.82 6.56
N ASP A 64 2.96 -7.95 6.25
CA ASP A 64 3.70 -8.77 7.22
C ASP A 64 5.15 -8.32 7.45
N VAL A 65 5.73 -7.56 6.50
CA VAL A 65 7.06 -6.99 6.64
C VAL A 65 6.96 -5.68 7.41
N HIS A 66 7.60 -5.62 8.56
CA HIS A 66 7.56 -4.45 9.42
C HIS A 66 8.54 -3.37 8.93
N GLY A 67 8.16 -2.10 9.13
CA GLY A 67 8.97 -0.94 8.79
C GLY A 67 8.65 -0.34 7.42
N SER A 68 9.45 0.63 7.00
CA SER A 68 9.26 1.38 5.75
C SER A 68 10.28 1.04 4.66
N ALA A 69 11.35 0.33 5.04
CA ALA A 69 12.45 0.00 4.15
C ALA A 69 12.10 -1.10 3.14
N LYS A 70 12.92 -1.20 2.09
CA LYS A 70 12.93 -2.35 1.18
C LYS A 70 13.64 -3.51 1.84
N SER A 71 13.12 -4.71 1.68
CA SER A 71 13.73 -5.93 2.22
C SER A 71 13.72 -7.05 1.19
N HIS A 72 14.83 -7.79 1.13
CA HIS A 72 14.95 -8.99 0.31
C HIS A 72 14.52 -10.20 1.11
N ILE A 73 13.35 -10.75 0.80
CA ILE A 73 12.81 -11.91 1.49
C ILE A 73 12.57 -13.05 0.52
N VAL A 74 12.64 -14.28 1.03
CA VAL A 74 12.28 -15.47 0.26
C VAL A 74 10.78 -15.65 0.37
N LEU A 75 10.10 -15.63 -0.77
CA LEU A 75 8.65 -15.78 -0.85
C LEU A 75 8.29 -17.14 -1.41
N SER A 76 7.33 -17.80 -0.78
CA SER A 76 6.62 -18.97 -1.31
C SER A 76 5.37 -18.57 -2.10
N GLY A 77 4.86 -17.35 -1.92
CA GLY A 77 3.72 -16.81 -2.66
C GLY A 77 3.08 -15.60 -2.00
N GLY A 78 1.96 -15.16 -2.56
CA GLY A 78 1.15 -14.04 -2.06
C GLY A 78 1.53 -12.68 -2.69
N VAL A 79 1.48 -11.63 -1.87
CA VAL A 79 1.75 -10.26 -2.32
C VAL A 79 3.20 -10.12 -2.78
N GLY A 80 3.40 -9.72 -4.03
CA GLY A 80 4.71 -9.54 -4.66
C GLY A 80 5.31 -10.80 -5.31
N TYR A 81 4.69 -11.98 -5.15
CA TYR A 81 5.13 -13.19 -5.84
C TYR A 81 3.99 -14.19 -6.05
N LYS A 82 3.75 -14.54 -7.32
CA LYS A 82 2.82 -15.60 -7.71
C LYS A 82 3.64 -16.78 -8.28
N PRO A 83 3.89 -17.85 -7.49
CA PRO A 83 4.63 -19.01 -7.96
C PRO A 83 3.89 -19.70 -9.11
N LYS A 84 4.63 -20.28 -10.05
CA LYS A 84 4.03 -21.08 -11.13
C LYS A 84 4.03 -22.56 -10.80
N ASN A 85 5.06 -23.01 -10.10
CA ASN A 85 5.23 -24.41 -9.71
C ASN A 85 5.02 -24.58 -8.20
N HIS A 86 4.51 -25.74 -7.81
CA HIS A 86 4.35 -26.08 -6.41
C HIS A 86 5.72 -26.16 -5.71
N GLY A 87 5.86 -25.51 -4.55
CA GLY A 87 7.11 -25.48 -3.79
C GLY A 87 8.17 -24.50 -4.29
N GLU A 88 7.90 -23.70 -5.32
CA GLU A 88 8.84 -22.69 -5.81
C GLU A 88 9.01 -21.57 -4.77
N LEU A 89 10.26 -21.34 -4.36
CA LEU A 89 10.63 -20.22 -3.50
C LEU A 89 11.50 -19.25 -4.30
N LYS A 90 11.20 -17.95 -4.20
CA LYS A 90 12.00 -16.93 -4.88
C LYS A 90 12.34 -15.78 -3.95
N ARG A 91 13.61 -15.39 -3.94
CA ARG A 91 14.04 -14.16 -3.27
C ARG A 91 13.57 -12.96 -4.09
N LYS A 92 12.75 -12.11 -3.48
CA LYS A 92 12.15 -10.91 -4.08
C LYS A 92 12.31 -9.73 -3.14
N VAL A 93 12.31 -8.52 -3.72
CA VAL A 93 12.27 -7.27 -2.96
C VAL A 93 10.81 -6.92 -2.70
N VAL A 94 10.50 -6.62 -1.46
CA VAL A 94 9.22 -6.06 -1.05
C VAL A 94 9.46 -4.83 -0.19
N ARG A 95 8.47 -3.94 -0.11
CA ARG A 95 8.50 -2.82 0.82
C ARG A 95 7.72 -3.18 2.08
N GLY A 96 8.17 -2.67 3.22
CA GLY A 96 7.48 -2.89 4.49
C GLY A 96 6.09 -2.26 4.54
N ASN A 97 5.38 -2.53 5.63
CA ASN A 97 3.98 -2.17 5.84
C ASN A 97 3.76 -0.72 6.27
N THR A 98 4.82 0.04 6.51
CA THR A 98 4.75 1.44 6.96
C THR A 98 4.99 2.37 5.78
N VAL A 99 4.10 3.33 5.57
CA VAL A 99 4.25 4.33 4.51
C VAL A 99 5.40 5.27 4.86
N SER A 100 6.30 5.49 3.90
CA SER A 100 7.28 6.56 3.96
C SER A 100 7.28 7.37 2.68
N THR A 101 7.84 8.57 2.79
CA THR A 101 8.30 9.36 1.65
C THR A 101 9.40 8.65 0.85
#